data_AF-A0A136NA27-F1
#
_entry.id   AF-A0A136NA27-F1
#
_cell.length_a   1.000
_cell.length_b   1.000
_cell.length_c   1.000
_cell.angle_alpha   90.00
_cell.angle_beta   90.00
_cell.angle_gamma   90.00
#
_symmetry.space_group_name_H-M   'P 1'
#
loop_
_entity.id
_entity.type
_entity.pdbx_description
1 polymer ?
#
loop_
_entity_poly.entity_id
_entity_poly.type
_entity_poly.pdbx_seq_one_letter_code
_entity_poly.pdbx_strand_id
1 'polypeptide(L)'
;MFCQLEKELLIPTQKFIFIIPEYNGSFPGVFKLMIDNSDIRQCWHSKKVMLVGIADGRAGNLRGLDVLTNMCHYMKMSVYYDKLPISRINIELIDEQFVNAITIQVVKNQISGFIQY
;
A
#
# COMPACT_ATOMS: atom_id res chain seq x y z
N MET A 1 -6.28 -21.97 8.37
CA MET A 1 -6.79 -20.63 8.02
C MET A 1 -5.72 -19.80 7.32
N PHE A 2 -4.56 -19.51 7.93
CA PHE A 2 -3.53 -18.67 7.29
C PHE A 2 -2.91 -19.31 6.03
N CYS A 3 -2.57 -20.60 6.06
CA CYS A 3 -2.06 -21.32 4.87
C CYS A 3 -3.06 -21.40 3.70
N GLN A 4 -4.35 -21.23 3.97
CA GLN A 4 -5.36 -21.18 2.90
C GLN A 4 -5.32 -19.82 2.22
N LEU A 5 -5.24 -18.74 2.99
CA LEU A 5 -5.08 -17.37 2.49
C LEU A 5 -3.81 -17.21 1.64
N GLU A 6 -2.71 -17.85 2.02
CA GLU A 6 -1.49 -17.86 1.19
C GLU A 6 -1.75 -18.47 -0.19
N LYS A 7 -2.35 -19.67 -0.23
CA LYS A 7 -2.57 -20.43 -1.47
C LYS A 7 -3.61 -19.79 -2.39
N GLU A 8 -4.67 -19.23 -1.81
CA GLU A 8 -5.79 -18.69 -2.57
C GLU A 8 -5.57 -17.23 -2.99
N LEU A 9 -4.85 -16.44 -2.19
CA LEU A 9 -4.70 -15.01 -2.42
C LEU A 9 -3.24 -14.60 -2.64
N LEU A 10 -2.33 -14.85 -1.68
CA LEU A 10 -1.00 -14.23 -1.71
C LEU A 10 -0.10 -14.79 -2.82
N ILE A 11 0.00 -16.12 -2.91
CA ILE A 11 0.84 -16.82 -3.90
C ILE A 11 0.42 -16.51 -5.35
N PRO A 12 -0.86 -16.64 -5.75
CA PRO A 12 -1.26 -16.40 -7.14
C PRO A 12 -1.21 -14.92 -7.55
N THR A 13 -1.39 -14.00 -6.60
CA THR A 13 -1.39 -12.55 -6.88
C THR A 13 -0.05 -12.07 -7.41
N GLN A 14 -0.04 -11.26 -8.46
CA GLN A 14 1.19 -10.69 -9.05
C GLN A 14 1.41 -9.22 -8.70
N LYS A 15 0.32 -8.49 -8.45
CA LYS A 15 0.30 -7.06 -8.15
C LYS A 15 -0.48 -6.81 -6.86
N PHE A 16 0.10 -6.07 -5.94
CA PHE A 16 -0.54 -5.64 -4.71
C PHE A 16 -0.72 -4.13 -4.68
N ILE A 17 -1.80 -3.70 -4.03
CA ILE A 17 -2.03 -2.30 -3.68
C ILE A 17 -2.07 -2.24 -2.16
N PHE A 18 -1.11 -1.56 -1.55
CA PHE A 18 -1.08 -1.36 -0.11
C PHE A 18 -1.58 0.04 0.21
N ILE A 19 -2.75 0.12 0.86
CA ILE A 19 -3.34 1.35 1.37
C ILE A 19 -3.16 1.34 2.88
N ILE A 20 -2.26 2.19 3.38
CA ILE A 20 -1.67 2.02 4.71
C ILE A 20 -1.82 3.30 5.54
N PRO A 21 -2.53 3.25 6.69
CA PRO A 21 -2.64 4.39 7.57
C PRO A 21 -1.34 4.70 8.31
N GLU A 22 -1.16 5.95 8.72
CA GLU A 22 -0.05 6.37 9.58
C GLU A 22 -0.33 6.10 11.05
N TYR A 23 0.47 5.25 11.68
CA TYR A 23 0.51 5.04 13.13
C TYR A 23 1.82 5.59 13.69
N ASN A 24 1.74 6.68 14.45
CA ASN A 24 2.89 7.33 15.09
C ASN A 24 4.08 7.62 14.15
N GLY A 25 3.79 8.06 12.92
CA GLY A 25 4.82 8.40 11.92
C GLY A 25 5.37 7.22 11.11
N SER A 26 4.75 6.04 11.19
CA SER A 26 5.10 4.86 10.38
C SER A 26 3.85 4.05 9.99
N PHE A 27 4.03 2.90 9.34
CA PHE A 27 2.95 1.98 9.01
C PHE A 27 2.58 1.05 10.20
N PRO A 28 1.36 0.47 10.21
CA PRO A 28 0.87 -0.32 11.32
C PRO A 28 1.64 -1.64 11.52
N GLY A 29 1.98 -1.95 12.78
CA GLY A 29 2.65 -3.21 13.11
C GLY A 29 1.84 -4.46 12.76
N VAL A 30 0.51 -4.38 12.77
CA VAL A 30 -0.36 -5.50 12.35
C VAL A 30 -0.15 -5.90 10.89
N PHE A 31 0.18 -4.94 10.03
CA PHE A 31 0.50 -5.22 8.62
C PHE A 31 1.81 -6.01 8.51
N LYS A 32 2.83 -5.60 9.28
CA LYS A 32 4.09 -6.34 9.35
C LYS A 32 3.89 -7.75 9.91
N LEU A 33 3.08 -7.88 10.95
CA LEU A 33 2.75 -9.16 11.55
C LEU A 33 2.10 -10.10 10.54
N MET A 34 1.16 -9.61 9.72
CA MET A 34 0.55 -10.42 8.65
C MET A 34 1.60 -10.93 7.65
N ILE A 35 2.50 -10.05 7.20
CA ILE A 35 3.60 -10.45 6.30
C ILE A 35 4.51 -11.48 6.96
N ASP A 36 4.91 -11.26 8.21
CA ASP A 36 5.84 -12.14 8.93
C ASP A 36 5.26 -13.51 9.27
N ASN A 37 3.93 -13.63 9.31
CA ASN A 37 3.25 -14.91 9.48
C ASN A 37 3.14 -15.72 8.18
N SER A 38 3.61 -15.19 7.04
CA SER A 38 3.54 -15.86 5.74
C SER A 38 4.87 -16.46 5.29
N ASP A 39 4.82 -17.44 4.38
CA ASP A 39 6.01 -17.85 3.62
C ASP A 39 6.46 -16.70 2.70
N ILE A 40 7.51 -16.00 3.13
CA ILE A 40 7.99 -14.80 2.44
C ILE A 40 8.37 -15.06 0.99
N ARG A 41 8.99 -16.21 0.71
CA ARG A 41 9.51 -16.51 -0.62
C ARG A 41 8.37 -16.81 -1.58
N GLN A 42 7.39 -17.58 -1.14
CA GLN A 42 6.25 -17.97 -1.98
C GLN A 42 5.26 -16.82 -2.16
N CYS A 43 5.02 -16.05 -1.11
CA CYS A 43 3.99 -15.01 -1.10
C CYS A 43 4.45 -13.69 -1.72
N TRP A 44 5.70 -13.26 -1.49
CA TRP A 44 6.10 -11.87 -1.77
C TRP A 44 7.24 -11.68 -2.77
N HIS A 45 8.07 -12.69 -3.05
CA HIS A 45 9.13 -12.50 -4.03
C HIS A 45 8.59 -12.16 -5.41
N SER A 46 9.27 -11.24 -6.10
CA SER A 46 9.00 -10.84 -7.48
C SER A 46 7.60 -10.24 -7.72
N LYS A 47 6.88 -9.87 -6.67
CA LYS A 47 5.58 -9.18 -6.77
C LYS A 47 5.78 -7.69 -7.05
N LYS A 48 4.83 -7.09 -7.77
CA LYS A 48 4.77 -5.64 -7.97
C LYS A 48 3.86 -5.00 -6.93
N VAL A 49 4.21 -3.83 -6.42
CA VAL A 49 3.47 -3.18 -5.34
C VAL A 49 3.25 -1.70 -5.64
N MET A 50 2.01 -1.24 -5.52
CA MET A 50 1.65 0.17 -5.46
C MET A 50 1.41 0.58 -4.01
N LEU A 51 1.96 1.72 -3.59
CA LEU A 51 1.86 2.21 -2.22
C LEU A 51 1.01 3.47 -2.14
N VAL A 52 0.03 3.44 -1.24
CA VAL A 52 -0.83 4.58 -0.89
C VAL A 52 -0.78 4.76 0.63
N GLY A 53 -0.42 5.96 1.07
CA GLY A 53 -0.40 6.34 2.48
C GLY A 53 -1.62 7.17 2.81
N ILE A 54 -2.25 6.95 3.97
CA ILE A 54 -3.37 7.77 4.44
C ILE A 54 -3.11 8.29 5.86
N ALA A 55 -3.42 9.56 6.12
CA ALA A 55 -3.35 10.13 7.45
C ALA A 55 -4.28 11.34 7.60
N ASP A 56 -4.72 11.62 8.82
CA ASP A 56 -5.38 12.90 9.16
C ASP A 56 -4.39 14.08 9.14
N GLY A 57 -3.11 13.76 9.37
CA GLY A 57 -2.00 14.71 9.33
C GLY A 57 -1.68 15.21 7.92
N ARG A 58 -0.73 16.15 7.84
CA ARG A 58 -0.31 16.80 6.59
C ARG A 58 0.55 15.91 5.68
N ALA A 59 1.16 14.86 6.21
CA ALA A 59 2.16 14.07 5.51
C ALA A 59 1.61 12.84 4.77
N GLY A 60 0.37 12.43 5.04
CA GLY A 60 -0.24 11.27 4.37
C GLY A 60 0.60 9.98 4.50
N ASN A 61 1.19 9.73 5.67
CA ASN A 61 2.08 8.60 5.93
C ASN A 61 3.37 8.55 5.07
N LEU A 62 3.88 9.68 4.58
CA LEU A 62 5.06 9.70 3.69
C LEU A 62 6.26 8.91 4.25
N ARG A 63 6.56 9.05 5.55
CA ARG A 63 7.64 8.30 6.21
C ARG A 63 7.38 6.80 6.26
N GLY A 64 6.14 6.38 6.55
CA GLY A 64 5.76 4.98 6.52
C GLY A 64 5.90 4.38 5.13
N LEU A 65 5.59 5.14 4.07
CA LEU A 65 5.79 4.70 2.68
C LEU A 65 7.27 4.48 2.34
N ASP A 66 8.17 5.30 2.87
CA ASP A 66 9.62 5.12 2.63
C ASP A 66 10.16 3.89 3.36
N VAL A 67 9.77 3.68 4.64
CA VAL A 67 10.14 2.46 5.36
C VAL A 67 9.57 1.23 4.65
N LEU A 68 8.32 1.31 4.19
CA LEU A 68 7.65 0.23 3.47
C LEU A 68 8.30 -0.05 2.11
N THR A 69 8.76 0.98 1.39
CA THR A 69 9.52 0.82 0.14
C THR A 69 10.78 -0.01 0.37
N ASN A 70 11.55 0.33 1.41
CA ASN A 70 12.77 -0.39 1.76
C ASN A 70 12.48 -1.85 2.17
N MET A 71 11.42 -2.07 2.96
CA MET A 71 10.98 -3.41 3.34
C MET A 71 10.56 -4.24 2.11
N CYS A 72 9.82 -3.65 1.18
CA CYS A 72 9.40 -4.32 -0.04
C CYS A 72 10.61 -4.73 -0.90
N HIS A 73 11.55 -3.81 -1.12
CA HIS A 73 12.77 -4.12 -1.87
C HIS A 73 13.61 -5.23 -1.19
N TYR A 74 13.72 -5.21 0.13
CA TYR A 74 14.39 -6.29 0.88
C TYR A 74 13.75 -7.66 0.63
N MET A 75 12.42 -7.71 0.56
CA MET A 75 11.66 -8.92 0.22
C MET A 75 11.58 -9.22 -1.30
N LYS A 76 12.39 -8.54 -2.13
CA LYS A 76 12.43 -8.72 -3.59
C LYS A 76 11.12 -8.39 -4.31
N MET A 77 10.31 -7.49 -3.73
CA MET A 77 9.17 -6.88 -4.41
C MET A 77 9.64 -5.65 -5.20
N SER A 78 8.93 -5.34 -6.27
CA SER A 78 9.17 -4.18 -7.12
C SER A 78 8.13 -3.09 -6.82
N VAL A 79 8.56 -1.98 -6.24
CA VAL A 79 7.66 -0.89 -5.84
C VAL A 79 7.47 0.07 -7.01
N TYR A 80 6.21 0.38 -7.33
CA TYR A 80 5.86 1.38 -8.32
C TYR A 80 6.32 2.77 -7.85
N TYR A 81 6.97 3.51 -8.74
CA TYR A 81 7.69 4.75 -8.38
C TYR A 81 6.75 5.84 -7.85
N ASP A 82 5.53 5.91 -8.39
CA ASP A 82 4.53 6.90 -8.02
C ASP A 82 3.81 6.46 -6.74
N LYS A 83 4.32 6.90 -5.60
CA LYS A 83 3.76 6.66 -4.27
C LYS A 83 2.80 7.79 -3.94
N LEU A 84 1.59 7.47 -3.47
CA LEU A 84 0.55 8.47 -3.23
C LEU A 84 0.28 8.65 -1.72
N PRO A 85 0.81 9.71 -1.09
CA PRO A 85 0.37 10.13 0.24
C PRO A 85 -0.91 10.97 0.15
N ILE A 86 -1.97 10.52 0.80
CA ILE A 86 -3.24 11.25 0.95
C ILE A 86 -3.30 11.85 2.36
N SER A 87 -3.22 13.17 2.41
CA SER A 87 -3.22 13.94 3.65
C SER A 87 -4.63 14.39 4.00
N ARG A 88 -4.90 14.57 5.31
CA ARG A 88 -6.21 15.00 5.82
C ARG A 88 -7.36 14.14 5.27
N ILE A 89 -7.21 12.82 5.35
CA ILE A 89 -8.18 11.87 4.78
C ILE A 89 -9.61 12.11 5.29
N ASN A 90 -9.75 12.60 6.52
CA ASN A 90 -11.02 12.95 7.16
C ASN A 90 -11.82 14.06 6.45
N ILE A 91 -11.21 14.90 5.60
CA ILE A 91 -11.92 15.90 4.78
C ILE A 91 -11.94 15.56 3.28
N GLU A 92 -11.15 14.58 2.87
CA GLU A 92 -11.11 14.08 1.49
C GLU A 92 -12.30 13.16 1.20
N LEU A 93 -12.84 12.51 2.23
CA LEU A 93 -14.01 11.62 2.17
C LEU A 93 -15.23 12.26 2.84
N ILE A 94 -16.34 12.34 2.12
CA ILE A 94 -17.68 12.67 2.65
C ILE A 94 -18.60 11.53 2.24
N ASP A 95 -19.33 10.95 3.21
CA ASP A 95 -20.20 9.78 2.97
C ASP A 95 -19.46 8.63 2.24
N GLU A 96 -18.22 8.38 2.66
CA GLU A 96 -17.31 7.37 2.07
C GLU A 96 -16.95 7.61 0.59
N GLN A 97 -17.22 8.80 0.05
CA GLN A 97 -16.88 9.19 -1.31
C GLN A 97 -15.82 10.28 -1.32
N PHE A 98 -14.84 10.16 -2.22
CA PHE A 98 -13.90 11.24 -2.47
C PHE A 98 -14.64 12.45 -3.04
N VAL A 99 -14.42 13.63 -2.45
CA VAL A 99 -15.06 14.89 -2.90
C VAL A 99 -14.11 15.83 -3.63
N ASN A 100 -12.81 15.67 -3.41
CA ASN A 100 -11.79 16.49 -4.05
C ASN A 100 -11.44 15.94 -5.45
N ALA A 101 -11.81 16.68 -6.49
CA ALA A 101 -11.56 16.29 -7.87
C ALA A 101 -10.06 16.09 -8.18
N ILE A 102 -9.16 16.84 -7.53
CA ILE A 102 -7.71 16.71 -7.71
C ILE A 102 -7.25 15.36 -7.15
N THR A 103 -7.68 15.00 -5.94
CA THR A 103 -7.37 13.71 -5.31
C THR A 103 -7.86 12.54 -6.16
N ILE A 104 -9.09 12.62 -6.67
CA ILE A 104 -9.64 11.60 -7.57
C ILE A 104 -8.77 11.46 -8.82
N GLN A 105 -8.33 12.57 -9.40
CA GLN A 105 -7.51 12.54 -10.60
C GLN A 105 -6.13 11.91 -10.36
N VAL A 106 -5.45 12.25 -9.26
CA VAL A 106 -4.14 11.64 -8.96
C VAL A 106 -4.26 10.14 -8.64
N VAL A 107 -5.32 9.72 -7.94
CA VAL A 107 -5.62 8.30 -7.72
C VAL A 107 -5.82 7.57 -9.05
N LYS A 108 -6.62 8.13 -9.96
CA LYS A 108 -6.84 7.56 -11.30
C LYS A 108 -5.54 7.45 -12.10
N ASN A 109 -4.68 8.47 -12.05
CA ASN A 109 -3.39 8.46 -12.73
C ASN A 109 -2.48 7.35 -12.18
N GLN A 110 -2.38 7.23 -10.86
CA GLN A 110 -1.56 6.22 -10.19
C GLN A 110 -2.02 4.80 -10.57
N ILE A 111 -3.33 4.53 -10.48
CA ILE A 111 -3.92 3.23 -10.87
C ILE A 111 -3.63 2.92 -12.34
N SER A 112 -3.83 3.90 -13.23
CA SER A 112 -3.64 3.71 -14.67
C SER A 112 -2.18 3.39 -15.00
N GLY A 113 -1.23 4.07 -14.37
CA GLY A 113 0.19 3.76 -14.49
C GLY A 113 0.57 2.40 -13.90
N PHE A 114 0.02 2.03 -12.75
CA PHE A 114 0.30 0.74 -12.12
C PHE A 114 -0.27 -0.46 -12.89
N ILE A 115 -1.38 -0.28 -13.61
CA ILE A 115 -1.90 -1.32 -14.52
C ILE A 115 -0.88 -1.63 -15.62
N GLN A 116 -0.21 -0.62 -16.17
CA GLN A 116 0.80 -0.76 -17.22
C GLN A 116 2.16 -1.24 -16.71
N TYR A 117 2.47 -0.95 -15.45
CA TYR A 117 3.73 -1.31 -14.79
C TYR A 117 3.98 -2.80 -14.66
#